data_AF-A0A2L2Z801-F1
#
_entry.id   AF-A0A2L2Z801-F1
#
_cell.length_a   1.000
_cell.length_b   1.000
_cell.length_c   1.000
_cell.angle_alpha   90.00
_cell.angle_beta   90.00
_cell.angle_gamma   90.00
#
_symmetry.space_group_name_H-M   'P 1'
#
loop_
_entity.id
_entity.type
_entity.pdbx_description
1 polymer ?
#
loop_
_entity_poly.entity_id
_entity_poly.type
_entity_poly.pdbx_seq_one_letter_code
_entity_poly.pdbx_strand_id
1 'polypeptide(L)'
;LTLPEDIHKQNGRLDAVISLGNSIDHFLDLKEHMSDKKLAIENFHEIIKPNGYLLIDLRIYDYTLIHGRTTAHIIYYKSKNI
;
A
#
# COMPACT_ATOMS: atom_id res chain seq x y z
N LEU A 1 13.57 5.67 10.74
CA LEU A 1 12.11 5.54 10.98
C LEU A 1 11.59 6.96 11.14
N THR A 2 10.66 7.37 10.29
CA THR A 2 10.07 8.71 10.32
C THR A 2 9.16 8.80 11.54
N LEU A 3 9.46 9.69 12.49
CA LEU A 3 8.63 9.95 13.66
C LEU A 3 7.38 10.75 13.26
N PRO A 4 6.29 10.71 14.03
CA PRO A 4 5.08 11.50 13.75
C PRO A 4 5.34 13.00 13.60
N GLU A 5 6.38 13.48 14.28
CA GLU A 5 6.90 14.85 14.27
C GLU A 5 7.78 15.18 13.06
N ASP A 6 8.31 14.18 12.36
CA ASP A 6 9.00 14.35 11.07
C ASP A 6 8.00 14.51 9.91
N ILE A 7 6.72 14.18 10.15
CA ILE A 7 5.66 14.40 9.17
C ILE A 7 5.30 15.88 9.19
N HIS A 8 5.81 16.62 8.21
CA HIS A 8 5.26 17.93 7.88
C HIS A 8 3.78 17.73 7.52
N LYS A 9 2.89 17.98 8.49
CA LYS A 9 1.46 18.12 8.24
C LYS A 9 1.31 19.37 7.39
N GLN A 10 1.45 19.23 6.07
CA GLN A 10 0.89 20.21 5.17
C GLN A 10 -0.57 20.36 5.58
N ASN A 11 -1.05 21.59 5.76
CA ASN A 11 -2.41 21.87 6.24
C ASN A 11 -3.52 21.42 5.26
N GLY A 12 -3.24 20.46 4.38
CA GLY A 12 -4.15 19.90 3.39
C GLY A 12 -3.86 18.42 3.12
N ARG A 13 -4.88 17.74 2.62
CA ARG A 13 -4.79 16.36 2.10
C ARG A 13 -3.89 16.33 0.85
N LEU A 14 -3.35 15.17 0.48
CA LEU A 14 -2.45 14.93 -0.64
C LEU A 14 -3.21 14.61 -1.93
N ASP A 15 -2.70 15.03 -3.09
CA ASP A 15 -3.27 14.66 -4.39
C ASP A 15 -3.03 13.19 -4.75
N ALA A 16 -1.92 12.63 -4.28
CA ALA A 16 -1.60 11.22 -4.46
C ALA A 16 -0.74 10.66 -3.32
N VAL A 17 -0.91 9.38 -3.03
CA VAL A 17 -0.04 8.58 -2.16
C VAL A 17 0.46 7.38 -2.95
N ILE A 18 1.76 7.08 -2.83
CA ILE A 18 2.43 6.02 -3.57
C ILE A 18 3.17 5.12 -2.58
N SER A 19 2.88 3.82 -2.63
CA SER A 19 3.53 2.77 -1.83
C SER A 19 4.00 1.66 -2.78
N LEU A 20 5.28 1.70 -3.18
CA LEU A 20 5.87 0.79 -4.15
C LEU A 20 6.97 -0.08 -3.52
N GLY A 21 7.42 -1.09 -4.27
CA GLY A 21 8.49 -2.00 -3.89
C GLY A 21 8.05 -3.10 -2.93
N ASN A 22 6.77 -3.49 -2.93
CA ASN A 22 6.21 -4.47 -2.00
C ASN A 22 6.33 -4.03 -0.53
N SER A 23 6.34 -2.72 -0.29
CA SER A 23 6.58 -2.12 1.02
C SER A 23 5.48 -2.48 2.02
N ILE A 24 4.23 -2.55 1.58
CA ILE A 24 3.07 -2.85 2.45
C ILE A 24 3.05 -4.31 2.94
N ASP A 25 3.77 -5.21 2.28
CA ASP A 25 3.86 -6.60 2.75
C ASP A 25 4.90 -6.79 3.86
N HIS A 26 5.70 -5.77 4.14
CA HIS A 26 6.55 -5.75 5.33
C HIS A 26 5.77 -5.42 6.60
N PHE A 27 4.47 -5.08 6.52
CA PHE A 27 3.62 -5.08 7.70
C PHE A 27 3.57 -6.50 8.26
N LEU A 28 4.26 -6.70 9.38
CA LEU A 28 4.14 -7.88 10.23
C LEU A 28 2.71 -7.90 10.76
N ASP A 29 1.84 -8.64 10.09
CA ASP A 29 0.46 -8.86 10.51
C ASP A 29 0.44 -9.79 11.73
N LEU A 30 0.93 -9.26 12.86
CA LEU A 30 1.00 -9.97 14.15
C LEU A 30 -0.39 -10.08 14.81
N LYS A 31 -1.35 -9.33 14.28
CA LYS A 31 -2.74 -9.33 14.70
C LYS A 31 -3.57 -10.17 13.74
N GLU A 32 -4.70 -10.68 14.23
CA GLU A 32 -5.60 -11.46 13.38
C GLU A 32 -6.17 -10.61 12.22
N HIS A 33 -6.44 -11.27 11.10
CA HIS A 33 -7.23 -10.74 9.98
C HIS A 33 -6.70 -9.49 9.24
N MET A 34 -5.39 -9.32 9.05
CA MET A 34 -4.82 -8.22 8.25
C MET A 34 -5.14 -6.84 8.82
N SER A 35 -5.31 -6.73 10.14
CA SER A 35 -5.78 -5.49 10.77
C SER A 35 -4.79 -4.35 10.65
N ASP A 36 -3.47 -4.61 10.69
CA ASP A 36 -2.46 -3.58 10.50
C ASP A 36 -2.44 -3.07 9.04
N LYS A 37 -2.66 -3.97 8.07
CA LYS A 37 -2.78 -3.59 6.66
C LYS A 37 -4.06 -2.80 6.39
N LYS A 38 -5.18 -3.17 7.00
CA LYS A 38 -6.46 -2.43 6.91
C LYS A 38 -6.31 -1.02 7.47
N LEU A 39 -5.72 -0.89 8.66
CA LEU A 39 -5.46 0.40 9.29
C LEU A 39 -4.54 1.28 8.42
N ALA A 40 -3.51 0.71 7.81
CA ALA A 40 -2.64 1.45 6.90
C ALA A 40 -3.41 2.01 5.68
N ILE A 41 -4.31 1.21 5.09
CA ILE A 41 -5.17 1.66 3.97
C ILE A 41 -6.13 2.76 4.42
N GLU A 42 -6.74 2.63 5.60
CA GLU A 42 -7.61 3.65 6.19
C GLU A 42 -6.86 4.97 6.40
N ASN A 43 -5.67 4.91 6.99
CA ASN A 43 -4.81 6.08 7.17
C ASN A 43 -4.43 6.75 5.84
N PHE A 44 -4.16 5.97 4.79
CA PHE A 44 -3.92 6.53 3.45
C PHE A 44 -5.15 7.25 2.89
N HIS A 45 -6.34 6.68 3.08
CA HIS A 45 -7.59 7.29 2.62
C HIS A 45 -7.89 8.63 3.32
N GLU A 46 -7.57 8.75 4.62
CA GLU A 46 -7.75 9.99 5.37
C GLU A 46 -6.87 11.13 4.83
N ILE A 47 -5.62 10.82 4.47
CA ILE A 47 -4.67 11.83 4.00
C ILE A 47 -4.81 12.19 2.52
N ILE A 48 -5.50 11.39 1.69
CA ILE A 48 -5.68 11.68 0.24
C ILE A 48 -6.90 12.57 0.03
N LYS A 49 -6.81 13.60 -0.82
CA LYS A 49 -7.93 14.48 -1.18
C LYS A 49 -9.10 13.68 -1.80
N PRO A 50 -10.34 14.18 -1.74
CA PRO A 50 -11.40 13.66 -2.60
C PRO A 50 -10.94 13.69 -4.06
N ASN A 51 -11.13 12.59 -4.80
CA ASN A 51 -10.61 12.37 -6.16
C ASN A 51 -9.08 12.29 -6.31
N GLY A 52 -8.34 12.17 -5.20
CA GLY A 52 -6.91 11.88 -5.23
C GLY A 52 -6.62 10.40 -5.52
N TYR A 53 -5.35 10.07 -5.72
CA TYR A 53 -4.92 8.75 -6.16
C TYR A 53 -4.14 7.98 -5.09
N LEU A 54 -4.45 6.70 -4.90
CA LEU A 54 -3.64 5.76 -4.13
C LEU A 54 -3.04 4.74 -5.10
N LEU A 55 -1.70 4.69 -5.18
CA LEU A 55 -0.97 3.68 -5.95
C LEU A 55 -0.23 2.76 -5.00
N ILE A 56 -0.59 1.48 -5.00
CA ILE A 56 0.05 0.44 -4.20
C ILE A 56 0.51 -0.68 -5.13
N ASP A 57 1.74 -1.18 -4.95
CA ASP A 57 2.16 -2.44 -5.55
C ASP A 57 2.24 -3.58 -4.53
N LEU A 58 2.06 -4.80 -5.02
CA LEU A 58 2.09 -6.03 -4.25
C LEU A 58 2.79 -7.09 -5.10
N ARG A 59 3.49 -8.02 -4.47
CA ARG A 59 4.00 -9.23 -5.14
C ARG A 59 2.85 -10.16 -5.45
N ILE A 60 2.98 -10.89 -6.56
CA ILE A 60 2.04 -11.94 -6.94
C ILE A 60 2.36 -13.19 -6.11
N TYR A 61 1.83 -13.23 -4.88
CA TYR A 61 2.09 -14.33 -3.96
C TYR A 61 1.43 -15.64 -4.39
N ASP A 62 0.28 -15.62 -5.07
CA ASP A 62 -0.35 -16.85 -5.58
C ASP A 62 0.62 -17.66 -6.45
N TYR A 63 1.29 -17.00 -7.40
CA TYR A 63 2.29 -17.66 -8.23
C TYR A 63 3.46 -18.17 -7.39
N THR A 64 3.95 -17.36 -6.46
CA THR A 64 5.11 -17.67 -5.62
C THR A 64 4.84 -18.85 -4.70
N LEU A 65 3.65 -18.91 -4.09
CA LEU A 65 3.18 -19.99 -3.21
C LEU A 65 3.06 -21.31 -3.97
N ILE A 66 2.56 -21.27 -5.21
CA ILE A 66 2.38 -22.49 -6.02
C ILE A 66 3.72 -23.01 -6.58
N HIS A 67 4.61 -22.12 -7.02
CA HIS A 67 5.79 -22.52 -7.80
C HIS A 67 7.11 -22.44 -7.02
N GLY A 68 7.10 -21.91 -5.78
CA GLY A 68 8.30 -21.76 -4.95
C GLY A 68 9.33 -20.76 -5.50
N ARG A 69 8.95 -19.92 -6.48
CA ARG A 69 9.83 -18.93 -7.12
C ARG A 69 9.07 -17.68 -7.52
N THR A 70 9.76 -16.55 -7.54
CA THR A 70 9.19 -15.26 -7.96
C THR A 70 9.16 -15.13 -9.48
N THR A 71 8.17 -14.41 -10.01
CA THR A 71 8.11 -14.05 -11.42
C THR A 71 9.20 -13.02 -11.76
N ALA A 72 9.79 -13.11 -12.96
CA ALA A 72 10.73 -12.10 -13.46
C ALA A 72 10.04 -10.81 -13.94
N HIS A 73 8.73 -10.87 -14.18
CA HIS A 73 7.95 -9.77 -14.74
C HIS A 73 7.17 -9.02 -13.66
N ILE A 74 7.13 -7.70 -13.80
CA ILE A 74 6.29 -6.79 -13.00
C ILE A 74 5.02 -6.51 -13.80
N ILE A 75 3.85 -6.75 -13.19
CA ILE A 75 2.54 -6.56 -13.81
C ILE A 75 1.78 -5.52 -12.99
N TYR A 76 1.41 -4.41 -13.62
CA TYR A 76 0.58 -3.36 -12.99
C TYR A 76 -0.86 -3.48 -13.47
N TYR A 77 -1.80 -3.61 -12.53
CA TYR A 77 -3.22 -3.69 -12.84
C TYR A 77 -3.84 -2.30 -12.91
N LYS A 78 -4.49 -1.99 -14.03
CA LYS A 78 -5.36 -0.81 -14.16
C LYS A 78 -6.81 -1.28 -14.17
N SER A 79 -7.49 -1.21 -13.03
CA SER A 79 -8.94 -1.44 -13.00
C SER A 79 -9.66 -0.23 -13.61
N LYS A 80 -10.59 -0.48 -14.54
CA LYS A 80 -11.54 0.55 -15.01
C LYS A 80 -12.78 0.65 -14.12
N ASN A 81 -12.92 -0.22 -13.13
CA ASN A 81 -14.08 -0.33 -12.26
C ASN A 81 -13.64 -0.10 -10.82
N ILE A 82 -13.74 1.16 -10.37
CA ILE A 82 -13.88 1.61 -8.98
C ILE A 82 -14.85 2.79 -9.02
#